data_AF-A0A6J0Y312-F1
#
_entry.id   AF-A0A6J0Y312-F1
#
_cell.length_a   1.000
_cell.length_b   1.000
_cell.length_c   1.000
_cell.angle_alpha   90.00
_cell.angle_beta   90.00
_cell.angle_gamma   90.00
#
_symmetry.space_group_name_H-M   'P 1'
#
loop_
_entity.id
_entity.type
_entity.pdbx_description
1 polymer ?
#
loop_
_entity_poly.entity_id
_entity_poly.type
_entity_poly.pdbx_seq_one_letter_code
_entity_poly.pdbx_strand_id
1 'polypeptide(L)'
;MLTIPLAQSEAFLTDLLDKVCERMNDYRLEEDPVTKEKTFKRFAPRKGDEIYKEFKKFYFYSDAYRPLKFACETIIEEFEDEIFSLITQEAHHLADTLCGGKSGLCETSTNRTEL
;
A
#
# COMPACT_ATOMS: atom_id res chain seq x y z
N MET A 1 28.11 -16.63 -15.44
CA MET A 1 27.79 -15.58 -14.45
C MET A 1 26.38 -15.11 -14.76
N LEU A 2 25.41 -15.37 -13.88
CA LEU A 2 24.03 -14.90 -14.07
C LEU A 2 24.00 -13.39 -13.83
N THR A 3 23.67 -12.61 -14.86
CA THR A 3 23.44 -11.18 -14.74
C THR A 3 21.99 -10.95 -14.34
N ILE A 4 21.76 -10.66 -13.06
CA ILE A 4 20.44 -10.24 -12.59
C ILE A 4 20.25 -8.78 -13.04
N PRO A 5 19.19 -8.45 -13.78
CA PRO A 5 18.87 -7.06 -14.13
C PRO A 5 18.76 -6.20 -12.87
N LEU A 6 19.24 -4.95 -12.90
CA LEU A 6 19.17 -4.04 -11.73
C LEU A 6 17.75 -3.92 -11.15
N ALA A 7 16.73 -3.89 -12.02
CA ALA A 7 15.32 -3.83 -11.63
C ALA A 7 14.82 -5.06 -10.84
N GLN A 8 15.59 -6.15 -10.83
CA GLN A 8 15.31 -7.38 -10.11
C GLN A 8 16.34 -7.63 -9.00
N SER A 9 17.28 -6.71 -8.77
CA SER A 9 18.22 -6.84 -7.66
C SER A 9 17.51 -6.54 -6.34
N GLU A 10 17.84 -7.30 -5.31
CA GLU A 10 17.30 -7.17 -3.95
C GLU A 10 17.43 -5.72 -3.46
N ALA A 11 18.62 -5.13 -3.55
CA ALA A 11 18.86 -3.74 -3.15
C ALA A 11 17.97 -2.71 -3.87
N PHE A 12 17.63 -2.95 -5.15
CA PHE A 12 16.71 -2.08 -5.87
C PHE A 12 15.27 -2.26 -5.40
N LEU A 13 14.85 -3.50 -5.13
CA LEU A 13 13.51 -3.80 -4.66
C LEU A 13 13.28 -3.29 -3.24
N THR A 14 14.27 -3.41 -2.34
CA THR A 14 14.22 -2.83 -0.99
C THR A 14 14.05 -1.30 -1.06
N ASP A 15 14.89 -0.59 -1.82
CA ASP A 15 14.78 0.87 -2.00
C ASP A 15 13.44 1.29 -2.64
N LEU A 16 12.89 0.46 -3.54
CA LEU A 16 11.57 0.69 -4.11
C LEU A 16 10.47 0.55 -3.05
N LEU A 17 10.51 -0.51 -2.24
CA LEU A 17 9.53 -0.79 -1.19
C LEU A 17 9.55 0.28 -0.08
N ASP A 18 10.72 0.76 0.33
CA ASP A 18 10.86 1.88 1.28
C ASP A 18 10.14 3.14 0.77
N LYS A 19 10.34 3.46 -0.53
CA LYS A 19 9.67 4.58 -1.18
C LYS A 19 8.16 4.41 -1.27
N VAL A 20 7.65 3.17 -1.28
CA VAL A 20 6.20 2.92 -1.25
C VAL A 20 5.61 3.35 0.10
N CYS A 21 6.24 2.99 1.22
CA CYS A 21 5.72 3.38 2.54
C CYS A 21 5.84 4.86 2.84
N GLU A 22 6.85 5.55 2.30
CA GLU A 22 6.92 7.02 2.39
C GLU A 22 5.69 7.71 1.78
N ARG A 23 5.05 7.08 0.78
CA ARG A 23 3.85 7.59 0.13
C ARG A 23 2.57 7.35 0.92
N MET A 24 2.62 6.79 2.12
CA MET A 24 1.42 6.70 2.97
C MET A 24 0.90 8.08 3.39
N ASN A 25 1.73 9.12 3.31
CA ASN A 25 1.31 10.52 3.42
C ASN A 25 0.35 11.00 2.31
N ASP A 26 0.17 10.24 1.22
CA ASP A 26 -0.84 10.48 0.18
C ASP A 26 -2.27 10.13 0.65
N TYR A 27 -2.41 9.54 1.85
CA TYR A 27 -3.66 9.07 2.44
C TYR A 27 -4.05 9.89 3.66
N ARG A 28 -5.37 10.05 3.85
CA ARG A 28 -5.97 10.70 5.01
C ARG A 28 -6.82 9.70 5.79
N LEU A 29 -6.85 9.85 7.11
CA LEU A 29 -7.77 9.13 7.97
C LEU A 29 -9.16 9.77 7.89
N GLU A 30 -10.16 9.00 7.51
CA GLU A 30 -11.57 9.36 7.57
C GLU A 30 -12.27 8.52 8.64
N GLU A 31 -13.20 9.12 9.35
CA GLU A 31 -14.09 8.43 10.27
C GLU A 31 -15.52 8.56 9.76
N ASP A 32 -16.20 7.42 9.60
CA ASP A 32 -17.61 7.41 9.25
C ASP A 32 -18.43 8.06 10.39
N PRO A 33 -19.27 9.06 10.11
CA PRO A 33 -19.97 9.79 11.16
C PRO A 33 -20.99 8.93 11.92
N VAL A 34 -21.51 7.87 11.28
CA VAL A 34 -22.55 6.97 11.80
C VAL A 34 -21.92 5.75 12.46
N THR A 35 -21.09 4.98 11.75
CA THR A 35 -20.51 3.73 12.26
C THR A 35 -19.28 3.95 13.13
N LYS A 36 -18.67 5.15 13.07
CA LYS A 36 -17.37 5.47 13.69
C LYS A 36 -16.20 4.63 13.17
N GLU A 37 -16.41 3.93 12.06
CA GLU A 37 -15.36 3.16 11.40
C GLU A 37 -14.31 4.10 10.81
N LYS A 38 -13.04 3.75 11.02
CA LYS A 38 -11.90 4.54 10.54
C LYS A 38 -11.29 3.90 9.30
N THR A 39 -11.15 4.68 8.24
CA THR A 39 -10.59 4.21 6.97
C THR A 39 -9.54 5.18 6.45
N PHE A 40 -8.49 4.64 5.83
CA PHE A 40 -7.51 5.46 5.12
C PHE A 40 -7.94 5.62 3.67
N LYS A 41 -8.18 6.87 3.23
CA LYS A 41 -8.52 7.16 1.83
C LYS A 41 -7.46 8.02 1.17
N ARG A 42 -7.12 7.67 -0.07
CA ARG A 42 -6.14 8.44 -0.85
C ARG A 42 -6.72 9.81 -1.19
N PHE A 43 -5.93 10.86 -0.96
CA PHE A 43 -6.29 12.23 -1.33
C PHE A 43 -5.33 12.83 -2.36
N ALA A 44 -4.06 12.42 -2.35
CA ALA A 44 -3.12 12.92 -3.34
C ALA A 44 -3.53 12.42 -4.74
N PRO A 45 -3.39 13.22 -5.81
CA PRO A 45 -3.59 12.75 -7.19
C PRO A 45 -2.49 11.76 -7.61
N ARG A 46 -2.75 10.88 -8.57
CA ARG A 46 -1.72 10.11 -9.29
C ARG A 46 -1.18 10.95 -10.47
N LYS A 47 -0.06 10.51 -11.03
CA LYS A 47 0.49 11.11 -12.24
C LYS A 47 -0.53 10.97 -13.37
N GLY A 48 -1.04 12.11 -13.84
CA GLY A 48 -2.06 12.17 -14.91
C GLY A 48 -3.49 12.39 -14.42
N ASP A 49 -3.74 12.37 -13.10
CA ASP A 49 -5.07 12.70 -12.57
C ASP A 49 -5.33 14.20 -12.65
N GLU A 50 -6.57 14.59 -12.94
CA GLU A 50 -7.00 15.97 -12.81
C GLU A 50 -6.94 16.40 -11.34
N ILE A 51 -6.15 17.44 -11.05
CA ILE A 51 -6.04 17.97 -9.69
C ILE A 51 -7.32 18.75 -9.38
N TYR A 52 -8.25 18.11 -8.67
CA TYR A 52 -9.47 18.77 -8.24
C TYR A 52 -9.15 19.96 -7.31
N LYS A 53 -9.90 21.05 -7.48
CA LYS A 53 -9.65 22.33 -6.79
C LYS A 53 -9.77 22.20 -5.27
N GLU A 54 -10.51 21.22 -4.76
CA GLU A 54 -10.60 20.95 -3.32
C GLU A 54 -9.24 20.56 -2.73
N PHE A 55 -8.39 19.84 -3.46
CA PHE A 55 -7.07 19.40 -2.97
C PHE A 55 -6.05 20.53 -2.80
N LYS A 56 -6.27 21.70 -3.44
CA LYS A 56 -5.41 22.88 -3.27
C LYS A 56 -5.72 23.70 -2.02
N LYS A 57 -6.83 23.42 -1.32
CA LYS A 57 -7.30 24.22 -0.18
C LYS A 57 -6.85 23.69 1.18
N PHE A 58 -6.32 22.47 1.23
CA PHE A 58 -5.98 21.83 2.48
C PHE A 58 -4.46 21.67 2.60
N TYR A 59 -3.88 22.38 3.55
CA TYR A 59 -2.54 22.08 4.06
C TYR A 59 -2.65 20.88 4.99
N PHE A 60 -2.58 19.67 4.44
CA PHE A 60 -2.65 18.43 5.21
C PHE A 60 -1.27 18.08 5.81
N TYR A 61 -0.82 18.86 6.78
CA TYR A 61 0.24 18.41 7.70
C TYR A 61 -0.43 17.76 8.91
N SER A 62 -0.86 16.51 8.74
CA SER A 62 -1.40 15.71 9.83
C SER A 62 -0.57 14.45 9.96
N ASP A 63 -0.16 14.15 11.18
CA ASP A 63 0.52 12.92 11.54
C ASP A 63 -0.41 11.69 11.50
N ALA A 64 -1.66 11.86 11.06
CA ALA A 64 -2.66 10.81 10.95
C ALA A 64 -2.25 9.68 10.00
N TYR A 65 -1.31 9.89 9.06
CA TYR A 65 -0.81 8.83 8.18
C TYR A 65 0.23 7.91 8.86
N ARG A 66 0.80 8.30 10.01
CA ARG A 66 1.88 7.54 10.67
C ARG A 66 1.49 6.08 10.99
N PRO A 67 0.28 5.77 11.49
CA PRO A 67 -0.13 4.38 11.69
C PRO A 67 -0.16 3.57 10.39
N LEU A 68 -0.55 4.18 9.26
CA LEU A 68 -0.57 3.53 7.96
C LEU A 68 0.86 3.29 7.44
N LYS A 69 1.75 4.27 7.61
CA LYS A 69 3.18 4.12 7.29
C LYS A 69 3.81 2.99 8.10
N PHE A 70 3.58 2.98 9.40
CA PHE A 70 4.07 1.93 10.29
C PHE A 70 3.58 0.54 9.86
N ALA A 71 2.28 0.39 9.57
CA ALA A 71 1.74 -0.88 9.08
C ALA A 71 2.37 -1.33 7.75
N CYS A 72 2.62 -0.38 6.83
CA CYS A 72 3.31 -0.67 5.57
C CYS A 72 4.74 -1.16 5.80
N GLU A 73 5.50 -0.49 6.67
CA GLU A 73 6.86 -0.87 7.03
C GLU A 73 6.90 -2.26 7.67
N THR A 74 5.99 -2.54 8.61
CA THR A 74 5.86 -3.86 9.23
C THR A 74 5.55 -4.95 8.20
N ILE A 75 4.66 -4.71 7.24
CA ILE A 75 4.34 -5.69 6.20
C ILE A 75 5.55 -5.98 5.31
N ILE A 76 6.34 -4.96 4.94
CA ILE A 76 7.55 -5.19 4.16
C ILE A 76 8.57 -5.97 4.97
N GLU A 77 8.81 -5.58 6.22
CA GLU A 77 9.78 -6.25 7.10
C GLU A 77 9.41 -7.73 7.35
N GLU A 78 8.12 -8.02 7.58
CA GLU A 78 7.66 -9.38 7.86
C GLU A 78 7.59 -10.29 6.62
N PHE A 79 7.33 -9.72 5.43
CA PHE A 79 7.04 -10.49 4.22
C PHE A 79 7.98 -10.17 3.03
N GLU A 80 9.18 -9.67 3.30
CA GLU A 80 10.15 -9.24 2.28
C GLU A 80 10.43 -10.35 1.24
N ASP A 81 10.74 -11.55 1.73
CA ASP A 81 11.04 -12.72 0.89
C ASP A 81 9.85 -13.11 0.00
N GLU A 82 8.64 -13.15 0.55
CA GLU A 82 7.42 -13.41 -0.21
C GLU A 82 7.16 -12.31 -1.25
N ILE A 83 7.35 -11.04 -0.89
CA ILE A 83 7.15 -9.91 -1.80
C ILE A 83 8.12 -10.02 -2.98
N PHE A 84 9.41 -10.26 -2.73
CA PHE A 84 10.39 -10.41 -3.80
C PHE A 84 10.11 -11.62 -4.68
N SER A 85 9.71 -12.74 -4.09
CA SER A 85 9.29 -13.93 -4.84
C SER A 85 8.08 -13.64 -5.75
N LEU A 86 7.10 -12.89 -5.26
CA LEU A 86 5.92 -12.51 -6.05
C LEU A 86 6.23 -11.49 -7.16
N ILE A 87 7.14 -10.54 -6.91
CA ILE A 87 7.58 -9.56 -7.92
C ILE A 87 8.33 -10.26 -9.05
N THR A 88 9.25 -11.18 -8.72
CA THR A 88 10.04 -11.91 -9.71
C THR A 88 9.22 -12.87 -10.57
N GLN A 89 8.10 -13.37 -10.04
CA GLN A 89 7.13 -14.18 -10.77
C GLN A 89 6.17 -13.36 -11.64
N GLU A 90 6.30 -12.02 -11.67
CA GLU A 90 5.38 -11.10 -12.34
C GLU A 90 3.91 -11.37 -11.99
N ALA A 91 3.64 -11.73 -10.72
CA ALA A 91 2.31 -12.11 -10.30
C ALA A 91 1.33 -10.94 -10.54
N HIS A 92 0.40 -11.12 -11.48
CA HIS A 92 -0.65 -10.13 -11.79
C HIS A 92 -1.53 -9.77 -10.58
N HIS A 93 -1.46 -10.56 -9.50
CA HIS A 93 -2.25 -10.45 -8.28
C HIS A 93 -1.38 -10.48 -7.01
N LEU A 94 -0.26 -9.74 -7.01
CA LEU A 94 0.65 -9.67 -5.84
C LEU A 94 -0.11 -9.31 -4.56
N ALA A 95 -0.95 -8.27 -4.59
CA ALA A 95 -1.69 -7.81 -3.42
C ALA A 95 -2.64 -8.88 -2.87
N ASP A 96 -3.43 -9.52 -3.74
CA ASP A 96 -4.38 -10.56 -3.32
C ASP A 96 -3.65 -11.79 -2.76
N THR A 97 -2.55 -12.20 -3.42
CA THR A 97 -1.76 -13.37 -3.03
C THR A 97 -1.06 -13.13 -1.69
N LEU A 98 -0.45 -11.96 -1.51
CA LEU A 98 0.21 -11.58 -0.27
C LEU A 98 -0.82 -11.45 0.86
N CYS A 99 -1.86 -10.63 0.66
CA CYS A 99 -2.79 -10.24 1.71
C CYS A 99 -3.74 -11.37 2.13
N GLY A 100 -4.25 -12.16 1.19
CA GLY A 100 -5.18 -13.26 1.47
C GLY A 100 -4.50 -14.61 1.69
N GLY A 101 -3.41 -14.89 0.96
CA GLY A 101 -2.78 -16.21 0.95
C GLY A 101 -1.57 -16.37 1.87
N LYS A 102 -0.86 -15.28 2.19
CA LYS A 102 0.39 -15.32 2.97
C LYS A 102 0.28 -14.63 4.33
N SER A 103 -0.28 -13.43 4.39
CA SER A 103 -0.33 -12.63 5.61
C SER A 103 -1.65 -12.71 6.38
N GLY A 104 -2.75 -13.14 5.74
CA GLY A 104 -4.08 -13.19 6.37
C GLY A 104 -4.65 -11.82 6.74
N LEU A 105 -4.09 -10.75 6.18
CA LEU A 105 -4.50 -9.35 6.43
C LEU A 105 -5.78 -8.98 5.68
N CYS A 106 -6.13 -9.73 4.64
CA CYS A 106 -7.36 -9.55 3.88
C CYS A 106 -8.29 -10.72 4.13
N GLU A 107 -9.57 -10.42 4.29
CA GLU A 107 -10.60 -11.44 4.16
C GLU A 107 -10.53 -12.01 2.74
N THR A 108 -10.25 -13.31 2.62
CA THR A 108 -10.51 -14.00 1.36
C THR A 108 -12.01 -13.85 1.09
N SER A 109 -12.38 -13.36 -0.09
CA SER A 109 -13.75 -13.07 -0.49
C SER A 109 -14.62 -14.33 -0.52
N THR A 110 -14.93 -14.88 0.64
CA THR A 110 -15.81 -16.04 0.81
C THR A 110 -17.13 -15.63 1.45
N ASN A 111 -17.25 -14.43 2.05
CA ASN A 111 -18.50 -14.00 2.69
C ASN A 111 -18.77 -12.49 2.61
N ARG A 112 -18.70 -11.89 1.42
CA ARG A 112 -19.46 -10.66 1.16
C ARG A 112 -20.72 -11.04 0.39
N THR A 113 -21.62 -11.77 1.06
CA THR A 113 -23.00 -11.90 0.61
C THR A 113 -23.59 -10.49 0.66
N GLU A 114 -23.81 -9.92 -0.52
CA GLU A 114 -24.59 -8.71 -0.69
C GLU A 114 -25.95 -8.91 -0.03
N LEU A 115 -26.26 -8.04 0.92
CA LEU A 115 -27.59 -7.81 1.50
C LEU A 115 -27.84 -6.30 1.46
#